data_AF-A0A1M7MGV2-F1
#
_entry.id   AF-A0A1M7MGV2-F1
#
_cell.length_a   1.000
_cell.length_b   1.000
_cell.length_c   1.000
_cell.angle_alpha   90.00
_cell.angle_beta   90.00
_cell.angle_gamma   90.00
#
_symmetry.space_group_name_H-M   'P 1'
#
loop_
_entity.id
_entity.type
_entity.pdbx_description
1 polymer ?
#
loop_
_entity_poly.entity_id
_entity_poly.type
_entity_poly.pdbx_seq_one_letter_code
_entity_poly.pdbx_strand_id
1 'polypeptide(L)'
;MGIPLSPRTARVIDLESMRQRQQAHRRFVRLSPELDSLEMVYCLASDPDTLYGMPILAWGLRENGDIVGLVPWMESLTPCEQLNDPDYGHFVGYRDPETEELLDEPPEHKEMELRHAAAYFEYEDTDETTLIQTLPEHQGTHALCMDEEQSPWQLKQVFGWRLYSDGSIEALLADESLIQSVPVVATDPCLYPGHSRHRVVYFFQRQIANLIRDEDPATLEALAMMVMPDSDYSAQ
;
A
#
# COMPACT_ATOMS: atom_id res chain seq x y z
N MET A 1 9.61 -41.21 -45.65
CA MET A 1 10.21 -40.08 -44.90
C MET A 1 9.24 -39.76 -43.76
N GLY A 2 9.50 -40.29 -42.57
CA GLY A 2 8.64 -40.12 -41.39
C GLY A 2 9.01 -38.86 -40.63
N ILE A 3 8.00 -38.08 -40.26
CA ILE A 3 8.13 -36.85 -39.46
C ILE A 3 8.52 -37.27 -38.02
N PRO A 4 9.60 -36.74 -37.42
CA PRO A 4 9.94 -37.09 -36.05
C PRO A 4 8.92 -36.44 -35.10
N LEU A 5 8.13 -37.27 -34.41
CA LEU A 5 7.25 -36.83 -33.34
C LEU A 5 8.11 -36.44 -32.14
N SER A 6 8.07 -35.17 -31.75
CA SER A 6 8.70 -34.66 -30.54
C SER A 6 8.16 -35.40 -29.30
N PRO A 7 9.00 -35.94 -28.40
CA PRO A 7 8.56 -36.76 -27.26
C PRO A 7 8.07 -35.93 -26.06
N ARG A 8 7.90 -34.61 -26.19
CA ARG A 8 7.43 -33.77 -25.09
C ARG A 8 5.91 -33.87 -24.98
N THR A 9 5.45 -34.75 -24.08
CA THR A 9 4.07 -34.74 -23.57
C THR A 9 3.72 -33.34 -23.06
N ALA A 10 2.62 -32.77 -23.54
CA ALA A 10 2.11 -31.50 -23.06
C ALA A 10 1.89 -31.56 -21.54
N ARG A 11 2.61 -30.71 -20.80
CA ARG A 11 2.34 -30.52 -19.37
C ARG A 11 1.14 -29.61 -19.24
N VAL A 12 0.03 -30.16 -18.75
CA VAL A 12 -1.10 -29.36 -18.30
C VAL A 12 -0.66 -28.68 -17.00
N ILE A 13 -0.49 -27.36 -17.06
CA ILE A 13 -0.18 -26.54 -15.89
C ILE A 13 -1.52 -26.03 -15.36
N ASP A 14 -1.83 -26.35 -14.11
CA ASP A 14 -2.98 -25.76 -13.43
C ASP A 14 -2.67 -24.30 -13.08
N LEU A 15 -3.27 -23.40 -13.86
CA LEU A 15 -3.11 -21.96 -13.72
C LEU A 15 -3.65 -21.44 -12.38
N GLU A 16 -4.64 -22.11 -11.79
CA GLU A 16 -5.25 -21.70 -10.53
C GLU A 16 -4.32 -21.99 -9.35
N SER A 17 -3.77 -23.21 -9.28
CA SER A 17 -2.72 -23.58 -8.33
C SER A 17 -1.47 -22.71 -8.46
N MET A 18 -1.08 -22.34 -9.69
CA MET A 18 0.06 -21.44 -9.90
C MET A 18 -0.22 -20.01 -9.40
N ARG A 19 -1.42 -19.48 -9.63
CA ARG A 19 -1.83 -18.16 -9.13
C ARG A 19 -1.89 -18.12 -7.61
N GLN A 20 -2.49 -19.13 -6.98
CA GLN A 20 -2.54 -19.24 -5.52
C GLN A 20 -1.15 -19.32 -4.91
N ARG A 21 -0.24 -20.11 -5.50
CA ARG A 21 1.15 -20.17 -5.07
C ARG A 21 1.84 -18.82 -5.22
N GLN A 22 1.64 -18.14 -6.34
CA GLN A 22 2.24 -16.83 -6.61
C GLN A 22 1.70 -15.74 -5.68
N GLN A 23 0.42 -15.81 -5.28
CA GLN A 23 -0.18 -14.93 -4.29
C GLN A 23 0.37 -15.20 -2.88
N ALA A 24 0.51 -16.47 -2.49
CA ALA A 24 1.18 -16.82 -1.23
C ALA A 24 2.61 -16.27 -1.19
N HIS A 25 3.37 -16.39 -2.29
CA HIS A 25 4.73 -15.84 -2.39
C HIS A 25 4.78 -14.30 -2.26
N ARG A 26 3.66 -13.59 -2.47
CA ARG A 26 3.55 -12.13 -2.33
C ARG A 26 3.08 -11.69 -0.94
N ARG A 27 2.77 -12.63 -0.03
CA ARG A 27 2.34 -12.37 1.34
C ARG A 27 3.44 -11.63 2.10
N PHE A 28 3.09 -10.52 2.76
CA PHE A 28 3.99 -9.84 3.67
C PHE A 28 4.13 -10.60 4.99
N VAL A 29 5.36 -10.70 5.49
CA VAL A 29 5.70 -11.37 6.75
C VAL A 29 6.28 -10.41 7.78
N ARG A 30 6.88 -9.30 7.34
CA ARG A 30 7.44 -8.30 8.23
C ARG A 30 7.48 -6.92 7.60
N LEU A 31 7.26 -5.90 8.42
CA LEU A 31 7.41 -4.50 8.03
C LEU A 31 8.52 -3.81 8.85
N SER A 32 9.14 -2.79 8.26
CA SER A 32 10.00 -1.82 8.93
C SER A 32 9.61 -0.41 8.48
N PRO A 33 9.52 0.59 9.38
CA PRO A 33 9.30 1.97 8.95
C PRO A 33 10.46 2.48 8.10
N GLU A 34 10.14 3.29 7.11
CA GLU A 34 11.10 4.18 6.48
C GLU A 34 11.33 5.37 7.44
N LEU A 35 12.58 5.72 7.74
CA LEU A 35 12.91 6.82 8.67
C LEU A 35 14.05 7.71 8.16
N ASP A 36 14.55 7.42 6.96
CA ASP A 36 15.71 8.03 6.32
C ASP A 36 15.28 8.89 5.11
N SER A 37 13.96 9.11 4.95
CA SER A 37 13.32 9.94 3.91
C SER A 37 13.49 9.42 2.49
N LEU A 38 13.67 8.11 2.32
CA LEU A 38 13.72 7.50 1.00
C LEU A 38 12.37 7.65 0.27
N GLU A 39 12.47 7.97 -1.02
CA GLU A 39 11.32 8.21 -1.89
C GLU A 39 11.19 7.12 -2.94
N MET A 40 9.96 6.78 -3.28
CA MET A 40 9.64 6.15 -4.54
C MET A 40 9.67 7.21 -5.64
N VAL A 41 10.31 6.88 -6.76
CA VAL A 41 10.24 7.67 -7.99
C VAL A 41 9.25 7.01 -8.96
N TYR A 42 8.35 7.81 -9.50
CA TYR A 42 7.39 7.38 -10.50
C TYR A 42 7.16 8.45 -11.57
N CYS A 43 6.68 8.05 -12.75
CA CYS A 43 6.22 8.95 -13.80
C CYS A 43 4.75 8.70 -14.13
N LEU A 44 4.09 9.68 -14.76
CA LEU A 44 2.72 9.54 -15.23
C LEU A 44 2.73 9.25 -16.73
N ALA A 45 1.81 8.42 -17.23
CA ALA A 45 1.79 8.13 -18.68
C ALA A 45 1.46 9.37 -19.53
N SER A 46 0.74 10.34 -18.96
CA SER A 46 0.46 11.62 -19.60
C SER A 46 1.69 12.52 -19.71
N ASP A 47 2.70 12.32 -18.86
CA ASP A 47 3.94 13.11 -18.81
C ASP A 47 5.14 12.23 -18.42
N PRO A 48 5.63 11.38 -19.33
CA PRO A 48 6.67 10.39 -19.03
C PRO A 48 8.06 11.02 -18.82
N ASP A 49 8.26 12.28 -19.24
CA ASP A 49 9.54 12.98 -19.10
C ASP A 49 9.71 13.61 -17.70
N THR A 50 8.63 13.72 -16.93
CA THR A 50 8.65 14.26 -15.57
C THR A 50 8.65 13.13 -14.53
N LEU A 51 9.60 13.20 -13.60
CA LEU A 51 9.71 12.28 -12.47
C LEU A 51 9.15 12.92 -11.20
N TYR A 52 8.36 12.16 -10.46
CA TYR A 52 7.76 12.56 -9.19
C TYR A 52 8.31 11.71 -8.06
N GLY A 53 8.65 12.36 -6.95
CA GLY A 53 9.04 11.70 -5.70
C GLY A 53 7.85 11.54 -4.77
N MET A 54 7.71 10.36 -4.16
CA MET A 54 6.73 10.07 -3.12
C MET A 54 7.43 9.39 -1.94
N PRO A 55 7.35 9.93 -0.72
CA PRO A 55 7.97 9.28 0.44
C PRO A 55 7.49 7.85 0.63
N ILE A 56 8.43 6.92 0.80
CA ILE A 56 8.13 5.54 1.16
C ILE A 56 7.71 5.54 2.63
N LEU A 57 6.59 4.90 2.98
CA LEU A 57 6.13 4.82 4.36
C LEU A 57 6.79 3.67 5.12
N ALA A 58 6.97 2.53 4.46
CA ALA A 58 7.56 1.36 5.08
C ALA A 58 8.24 0.47 4.05
N TRP A 59 9.06 -0.44 4.53
CA TRP A 59 9.63 -1.54 3.78
C TRP A 59 8.97 -2.83 4.22
N GLY A 60 8.58 -3.68 3.26
CA GLY A 60 7.94 -4.96 3.52
C GLY A 60 8.78 -6.12 3.02
N LEU A 61 9.01 -7.11 3.89
CA LEU A 61 9.54 -8.42 3.52
C LEU A 61 8.38 -9.34 3.18
N ARG A 62 8.49 -10.02 2.03
CA ARG A 62 7.54 -11.04 1.59
C ARG A 62 8.04 -12.45 1.91
N GLU A 63 7.13 -13.42 1.89
CA GLU A 63 7.43 -14.83 2.15
C GLU A 63 8.46 -15.41 1.17
N ASN A 64 8.47 -14.93 -0.09
CA ASN A 64 9.47 -15.34 -1.07
C ASN A 64 10.87 -14.74 -0.85
N GLY A 65 11.04 -13.88 0.15
CA GLY A 65 12.30 -13.24 0.50
C GLY A 65 12.56 -11.91 -0.21
N ASP A 66 11.62 -11.45 -1.06
CA ASP A 66 11.68 -10.14 -1.71
C ASP A 66 11.38 -9.03 -0.69
N ILE A 67 12.05 -7.91 -0.86
CA ILE A 67 11.84 -6.71 -0.05
C ILE A 67 11.39 -5.60 -0.98
N VAL A 68 10.39 -4.84 -0.56
CA VAL A 68 9.78 -3.79 -1.38
C VAL A 68 9.43 -2.58 -0.53
N GLY A 69 9.64 -1.40 -1.09
CA GLY A 69 9.09 -0.16 -0.54
C GLY A 69 7.57 -0.14 -0.66
N LEU A 70 6.91 0.47 0.33
CA LEU A 70 5.47 0.57 0.45
C LEU A 70 5.05 2.04 0.58
N VAL A 71 4.06 2.44 -0.21
CA VAL A 71 3.50 3.81 -0.20
C VAL A 71 1.98 3.77 -0.01
N PRO A 72 1.38 4.69 0.76
CA PRO A 72 -0.07 4.83 0.81
C PRO A 72 -0.57 5.30 -0.57
N TRP A 73 -1.23 4.42 -1.30
CA TRP A 73 -1.66 4.70 -2.68
C TRP A 73 -3.05 4.12 -2.91
N MET A 74 -3.98 4.98 -3.32
CA MET A 74 -5.39 4.62 -3.48
C MET A 74 -5.92 3.98 -2.19
N GLU A 75 -6.35 2.72 -2.22
CA GLU A 75 -7.02 2.04 -1.11
C GLU A 75 -6.12 1.16 -0.25
N SER A 76 -4.81 1.10 -0.55
CA SER A 76 -3.89 0.21 0.14
C SER A 76 -2.54 0.82 0.43
N LEU A 77 -1.83 0.20 1.38
CA LEU A 77 -0.40 0.38 1.50
C LEU A 77 0.28 -0.45 0.40
N THR A 78 0.53 0.20 -0.73
CA THR A 78 0.81 -0.44 -2.01
C THR A 78 2.31 -0.63 -2.22
N PRO A 79 2.75 -1.82 -2.67
CA PRO A 79 4.15 -2.03 -3.04
C PRO A 79 4.54 -1.22 -4.26
N CYS A 80 5.68 -0.53 -4.20
CA CYS A 80 6.10 0.41 -5.25
C CYS A 80 6.16 -0.24 -6.64
N GLU A 81 6.71 -1.45 -6.74
CA GLU A 81 6.78 -2.23 -8.00
C GLU A 81 5.40 -2.61 -8.60
N GLN A 82 4.32 -2.54 -7.82
CA GLN A 82 2.96 -2.81 -8.30
C GLN A 82 2.31 -1.55 -8.87
N LEU A 83 2.92 -0.38 -8.68
CA LEU A 83 2.53 0.86 -9.33
C LEU A 83 3.02 0.84 -10.77
N ASN A 84 2.22 0.19 -11.60
CA ASN A 84 2.40 0.15 -13.04
C ASN A 84 1.02 0.28 -13.69
N ASP A 85 0.33 1.34 -13.31
CA ASP A 85 -0.99 1.67 -13.83
C ASP A 85 -0.82 2.71 -14.95
N PRO A 86 -1.36 2.46 -16.16
CA PRO A 86 -1.30 3.40 -17.27
C PRO A 86 -1.88 4.77 -16.94
N ASP A 87 -2.87 4.85 -16.07
CA ASP A 87 -3.58 6.08 -15.76
C ASP A 87 -3.01 6.77 -14.51
N TYR A 88 -2.45 6.00 -13.57
CA TYR A 88 -2.05 6.52 -12.26
C TYR A 88 -0.54 6.55 -11.99
N GLY A 89 0.28 5.83 -12.74
CA GLY A 89 1.73 6.00 -12.72
C GLY A 89 2.54 4.73 -12.84
N HIS A 90 3.80 4.91 -13.23
CA HIS A 90 4.80 3.87 -13.44
C HIS A 90 5.99 4.06 -12.51
N PHE A 91 6.26 3.05 -11.69
CA PHE A 91 7.42 2.98 -10.81
C PHE A 91 8.73 2.96 -11.61
N VAL A 92 9.69 3.81 -11.20
CA VAL A 92 11.00 3.93 -11.83
C VAL A 92 12.10 3.38 -10.92
N GLY A 93 12.05 3.66 -9.61
CA GLY A 93 13.08 3.25 -8.67
C GLY A 93 12.91 3.92 -7.31
N TYR A 94 13.87 3.70 -6.42
CA TYR A 94 13.96 4.35 -5.11
C TYR A 94 14.99 5.47 -5.16
N ARG A 95 14.69 6.62 -4.60
CA ARG A 95 15.61 7.76 -4.55
C ARG A 95 15.95 8.10 -3.12
N ASP A 96 17.24 8.34 -2.89
CA ASP A 96 17.73 9.03 -1.70
C ASP A 96 17.78 10.54 -2.00
N PRO A 97 16.94 11.37 -1.36
CA PRO A 97 16.93 12.81 -1.61
C PRO A 97 18.20 13.53 -1.13
N GLU A 98 18.96 12.96 -0.17
CA GLU A 98 20.19 13.57 0.35
C GLU A 98 21.34 13.43 -0.65
N THR A 99 21.46 12.25 -1.27
CA THR A 99 22.53 11.95 -2.24
C THR A 99 22.11 12.15 -3.70
N GLU A 100 20.81 12.31 -3.94
CA GLU A 100 20.16 12.26 -5.26
C GLU A 100 20.41 10.95 -6.03
N GLU A 101 20.81 9.89 -5.32
CA GLU A 101 21.02 8.57 -5.91
C GLU A 101 19.68 7.91 -6.22
N LEU A 102 19.58 7.34 -7.43
CA LEU A 102 18.46 6.50 -7.85
C LEU A 102 18.91 5.04 -7.83
N LEU A 103 18.22 4.25 -7.03
CA LEU A 103 18.43 2.84 -6.78
C LEU A 103 17.32 2.02 -7.44
N ASP A 104 17.69 0.99 -8.19
CA ASP A 104 16.71 0.06 -8.79
C ASP A 104 16.18 -0.95 -7.75
N GLU A 105 16.93 -1.18 -6.68
CA GLU A 105 16.66 -2.18 -5.65
C GLU A 105 16.56 -1.53 -4.25
N PRO A 106 15.91 -2.20 -3.27
CA PRO A 106 15.92 -1.75 -1.89
C PRO A 106 17.33 -1.54 -1.34
N PRO A 107 17.56 -0.55 -0.46
CA PRO A 107 18.86 -0.36 0.18
C PRO A 107 19.26 -1.58 1.03
N GLU A 108 20.55 -1.95 0.97
CA GLU A 108 21.11 -3.12 1.66
C GLU A 108 20.80 -3.12 3.17
N HIS A 109 20.86 -1.94 3.82
CA HIS A 109 20.59 -1.84 5.25
C HIS A 109 19.15 -2.23 5.63
N LYS A 110 18.16 -1.92 4.77
CA LYS A 110 16.77 -2.34 4.97
C LYS A 110 16.62 -3.83 4.78
N GLU A 111 17.38 -4.42 3.87
CA GLU A 111 17.37 -5.87 3.72
C GLU A 111 17.90 -6.59 4.95
N MET A 112 19.04 -6.13 5.48
CA MET A 112 19.60 -6.69 6.70
C MET A 112 18.62 -6.56 7.87
N GLU A 113 18.05 -5.37 8.06
CA GLU A 113 17.08 -5.09 9.12
C GLU A 113 15.88 -6.06 9.07
N LEU A 114 15.22 -6.16 7.92
CA LEU A 114 14.03 -6.98 7.75
C LEU A 114 14.32 -8.48 7.89
N ARG A 115 15.42 -8.96 7.29
CA ARG A 115 15.81 -10.39 7.37
C ARG A 115 16.13 -10.79 8.81
N HIS A 116 16.89 -9.96 9.53
CA HIS A 116 17.22 -10.23 10.92
C HIS A 116 15.99 -10.14 11.83
N ALA A 117 15.10 -9.17 11.60
CA ALA A 117 13.84 -9.06 12.33
C ALA A 117 12.95 -10.30 12.10
N ALA A 118 12.78 -10.73 10.85
CA ALA A 118 11.97 -11.90 10.52
C ALA A 118 12.51 -13.20 11.14
N ALA A 119 13.83 -13.39 11.12
CA ALA A 119 14.46 -14.56 11.74
C ALA A 119 14.33 -14.60 13.27
N TYR A 120 14.17 -13.45 13.93
CA TYR A 120 13.98 -13.38 15.38
C TYR A 120 12.51 -13.63 15.79
N PHE A 121 11.56 -13.08 15.04
CA PHE A 121 10.12 -13.13 15.36
C PHE A 121 9.39 -14.26 14.62
N GLU A 122 10.04 -15.40 14.36
CA GLU A 122 9.46 -16.55 13.65
C GLU A 122 8.02 -16.82 14.11
N TYR A 123 7.08 -16.75 13.17
CA TYR A 123 5.65 -16.86 13.42
C TYR A 123 5.18 -18.28 13.11
N GLU A 124 4.39 -18.88 14.00
CA GLU A 124 3.77 -20.19 13.78
C GLU A 124 2.43 -20.01 13.05
N ASP A 125 2.23 -20.69 11.93
CA ASP A 125 0.97 -20.62 11.19
C ASP A 125 -0.20 -21.11 12.07
N THR A 126 -1.21 -20.24 12.21
CA THR A 126 -2.47 -20.55 12.87
C THR A 126 -3.61 -20.62 11.85
N ASP A 127 -4.65 -21.41 12.14
CA ASP A 127 -5.84 -21.51 11.28
C ASP A 127 -6.63 -20.19 11.20
N GLU A 128 -6.49 -19.32 12.20
CA GLU A 128 -7.13 -18.00 12.24
C GLU A 128 -6.15 -16.88 11.83
N THR A 129 -6.65 -15.87 11.13
CA THR A 129 -5.88 -14.65 10.84
C THR A 129 -5.62 -13.88 12.13
N THR A 130 -4.35 -13.66 12.47
CA THR A 130 -3.95 -12.91 13.66
C THR A 130 -3.10 -11.69 13.32
N LEU A 131 -2.97 -10.78 14.27
CA LEU A 131 -2.11 -9.60 14.16
C LEU A 131 -0.63 -9.99 14.34
N ILE A 132 0.20 -9.72 13.34
CA ILE A 132 1.67 -9.94 13.40
C ILE A 132 2.38 -8.71 13.95
N GLN A 133 2.06 -7.53 13.41
CA GLN A 133 2.80 -6.30 13.69
C GLN A 133 1.90 -5.08 13.61
N THR A 134 2.14 -4.12 14.50
CA THR A 134 1.58 -2.77 14.41
C THR A 134 2.73 -1.79 14.18
N LEU A 135 2.59 -0.96 13.13
CA LEU A 135 3.52 0.10 12.78
C LEU A 135 2.88 1.46 13.07
N PRO A 136 3.54 2.40 13.77
CA PRO A 136 3.03 3.75 13.90
C PRO A 136 3.12 4.50 12.56
N GLU A 137 2.12 5.32 12.28
CA GLU A 137 2.19 6.27 11.17
C GLU A 137 3.10 7.44 11.58
N HIS A 138 4.02 7.86 10.70
CA HIS A 138 4.93 8.98 10.95
C HIS A 138 4.99 10.06 9.85
N GLN A 139 4.23 9.93 8.74
CA GLN A 139 4.23 10.87 7.61
C GLN A 139 3.01 11.81 7.60
N GLY A 140 2.05 11.60 8.48
CA GLY A 140 0.79 12.34 8.54
C GLY A 140 -0.20 11.94 7.46
N THR A 141 -0.22 10.66 7.07
CA THR A 141 -1.19 10.11 6.12
C THR A 141 -2.64 10.31 6.60
N HIS A 142 -3.52 10.68 5.68
CA HIS A 142 -4.97 10.77 5.93
C HIS A 142 -5.72 9.79 5.03
N ALA A 143 -6.90 9.39 5.49
CA ALA A 143 -7.82 8.52 4.80
C ALA A 143 -9.13 9.26 4.54
N LEU A 144 -9.52 9.35 3.27
CA LEU A 144 -10.85 9.79 2.85
C LEU A 144 -11.75 8.56 2.83
N CYS A 145 -12.67 8.49 3.79
CA CYS A 145 -13.48 7.30 4.07
C CYS A 145 -14.93 7.51 3.64
N MET A 146 -15.57 6.44 3.16
CA MET A 146 -17.01 6.39 2.90
C MET A 146 -17.60 5.10 3.48
N ASP A 147 -18.52 5.27 4.43
CA ASP A 147 -19.25 4.18 5.08
C ASP A 147 -20.20 3.49 4.07
N GLU A 148 -21.06 4.28 3.40
CA GLU A 148 -22.05 3.85 2.41
C GLU A 148 -22.11 4.86 1.25
N GLU A 149 -22.57 4.44 0.06
CA GLU A 149 -22.59 5.25 -1.18
C GLU A 149 -23.32 6.61 -1.07
N GLN A 150 -24.18 6.79 -0.06
CA GLN A 150 -24.96 8.02 0.17
C GLN A 150 -24.49 8.81 1.40
N SER A 151 -23.49 8.29 2.13
CA SER A 151 -22.94 8.97 3.29
C SER A 151 -21.91 10.02 2.88
N PRO A 152 -21.81 11.15 3.59
CA PRO A 152 -20.78 12.14 3.32
C PRO A 152 -19.38 11.52 3.55
N TRP A 153 -18.44 11.89 2.69
CA TRP A 153 -17.04 11.52 2.84
C TRP A 153 -16.46 12.09 4.14
N GLN A 154 -15.65 11.27 4.83
CA GLN A 154 -15.01 11.63 6.09
C GLN A 154 -13.50 11.60 5.92
N LEU A 155 -12.84 12.75 6.06
CA LEU A 155 -11.38 12.82 6.08
C LEU A 155 -10.88 12.53 7.50
N LYS A 156 -10.15 11.42 7.69
CA LYS A 156 -9.63 10.95 8.98
C LYS A 156 -8.12 10.83 8.95
N GLN A 157 -7.45 11.06 10.08
CA GLN A 157 -6.02 10.80 10.22
C GLN A 157 -5.76 9.29 10.40
N VAL A 158 -4.71 8.78 9.76
CA VAL A 158 -4.20 7.43 10.00
C VAL A 158 -3.21 7.46 11.16
N PHE A 159 -3.38 6.59 12.14
CA PHE A 159 -2.53 6.50 13.35
C PHE A 159 -1.50 5.37 13.30
N GLY A 160 -1.69 4.42 12.39
CA GLY A 160 -0.78 3.31 12.21
C GLY A 160 -1.26 2.31 11.17
N TRP A 161 -0.52 1.22 11.06
CA TRP A 161 -0.76 0.14 10.11
C TRP A 161 -0.63 -1.19 10.83
N ARG A 162 -1.52 -2.14 10.53
CA ARG A 162 -1.48 -3.50 11.07
C ARG A 162 -1.19 -4.48 9.97
N LEU A 163 -0.12 -5.27 10.14
CA LEU A 163 0.15 -6.44 9.32
C LEU A 163 -0.48 -7.67 9.97
N TYR A 164 -1.28 -8.41 9.20
CA TYR A 164 -1.89 -9.65 9.63
C TYR A 164 -1.17 -10.89 9.09
N SER A 165 -1.46 -12.04 9.69
CA SER A 165 -0.93 -13.34 9.30
C SER A 165 -1.48 -13.89 7.98
N ASP A 166 -2.18 -13.10 7.19
CA ASP A 166 -2.47 -13.42 5.78
C ASP A 166 -1.73 -12.50 4.81
N GLY A 167 -0.87 -11.60 5.33
CA GLY A 167 -0.15 -10.59 4.55
C GLY A 167 -0.95 -9.31 4.29
N SER A 168 -2.21 -9.24 4.71
CA SER A 168 -2.99 -8.01 4.59
C SER A 168 -2.44 -6.92 5.51
N ILE A 169 -2.51 -5.67 5.03
CA ILE A 169 -2.10 -4.50 5.78
C ILE A 169 -3.28 -3.54 5.89
N GLU A 170 -3.69 -3.21 7.11
CA GLU A 170 -4.82 -2.32 7.37
C GLU A 170 -4.38 -1.02 8.04
N ALA A 171 -4.94 0.10 7.60
CA ALA A 171 -4.77 1.38 8.26
C ALA A 171 -5.57 1.43 9.57
N LEU A 172 -5.01 2.05 10.60
CA LEU A 172 -5.67 2.31 11.88
C LEU A 172 -6.24 3.73 11.91
N LEU A 173 -7.55 3.81 12.08
CA LEU A 173 -8.30 5.06 12.23
C LEU A 173 -8.82 5.17 13.66
N ALA A 174 -9.00 6.39 14.16
CA ALA A 174 -9.55 6.62 15.49
C ALA A 174 -11.08 6.73 15.47
N ASP A 175 -11.71 6.12 16.47
CA ASP A 175 -13.09 6.44 16.86
C ASP A 175 -13.04 7.60 17.85
N GLU A 176 -13.42 8.79 17.37
CA GLU A 176 -13.36 10.04 18.15
C GLU A 176 -14.18 9.97 19.43
N SER A 177 -15.25 9.16 19.46
CA SER A 177 -16.09 8.98 20.64
C SER A 177 -15.43 8.16 21.75
N LEU A 178 -14.40 7.38 21.41
CA LEU A 178 -13.69 6.48 22.33
C LEU A 178 -12.33 7.04 22.78
N ILE A 179 -11.95 8.24 22.33
CA ILE A 179 -10.67 8.86 22.71
C ILE A 179 -10.73 9.29 24.18
N GLN A 180 -9.83 8.73 25.00
CA GLN A 180 -9.72 9.05 26.43
C GLN A 180 -8.54 9.98 26.74
N SER A 181 -7.48 9.92 25.93
CA SER A 181 -6.24 10.68 26.14
C SER A 181 -5.63 11.11 24.81
N VAL A 182 -4.92 12.24 24.85
CA VAL A 182 -4.15 12.77 23.72
C VAL A 182 -2.69 12.98 24.15
N PRO A 183 -1.69 12.70 23.28
CA PRO A 183 -1.83 12.21 21.91
C PRO A 183 -2.28 10.74 21.84
N VAL A 184 -3.05 10.41 20.80
CA VAL A 184 -3.44 9.03 20.48
C VAL A 184 -2.22 8.30 19.91
N VAL A 185 -1.98 7.07 20.35
CA VAL A 185 -0.88 6.22 19.88
C VAL A 185 -1.40 4.92 19.25
N ALA A 186 -0.60 4.30 18.37
CA ALA A 186 -1.01 3.13 17.55
C ALA A 186 -1.50 1.89 18.35
N THR A 187 -1.29 1.87 19.67
CA THR A 187 -1.73 0.81 20.58
C THR A 187 -3.04 1.13 21.32
N ASP A 188 -3.59 2.33 21.14
CA ASP A 188 -4.78 2.76 21.89
C ASP A 188 -6.04 1.99 21.46
N PRO A 189 -6.95 1.67 22.41
CA PRO A 189 -8.14 0.88 22.14
C PRO A 189 -9.21 1.63 21.32
N CYS A 190 -9.08 2.94 21.16
CA CYS A 190 -9.97 3.74 20.30
C CYS A 190 -9.70 3.51 18.81
N LEU A 191 -8.63 2.79 18.44
CA LEU A 191 -8.24 2.55 17.07
C LEU A 191 -8.92 1.31 16.48
N TYR A 192 -9.38 1.40 15.23
CA TYR A 192 -9.97 0.31 14.47
C TYR A 192 -9.37 0.23 13.05
N PRO A 193 -9.35 -0.98 12.43
CA PRO A 193 -8.97 -1.14 11.02
C PRO A 193 -9.93 -0.38 10.09
N GLY A 194 -9.44 0.37 9.12
CA GLY A 194 -10.26 1.20 8.23
C GLY A 194 -11.42 0.43 7.58
N HIS A 195 -11.12 -0.70 6.95
CA HIS A 195 -12.11 -1.54 6.26
C HIS A 195 -13.08 -2.28 7.18
N SER A 196 -12.91 -2.19 8.51
CA SER A 196 -13.90 -2.75 9.45
C SER A 196 -15.18 -1.92 9.56
N ARG A 197 -15.14 -0.65 9.15
CA ARG A 197 -16.31 0.27 9.20
C ARG A 197 -16.57 1.02 7.90
N HIS A 198 -15.56 1.17 7.06
CA HIS A 198 -15.64 1.94 5.82
C HIS A 198 -15.60 1.00 4.63
N ARG A 199 -16.50 1.20 3.67
CA ARG A 199 -16.51 0.43 2.43
C ARG A 199 -15.40 0.88 1.48
N VAL A 200 -15.08 2.17 1.50
CA VAL A 200 -14.02 2.76 0.68
C VAL A 200 -13.12 3.60 1.59
N VAL A 201 -11.81 3.45 1.42
CA VAL A 201 -10.77 4.15 2.19
C VAL A 201 -9.67 4.60 1.23
N TYR A 202 -9.63 5.88 0.85
CA TYR A 202 -8.56 6.41 -0.01
C TYR A 202 -7.49 7.14 0.79
N PHE A 203 -6.22 6.81 0.56
CA PHE A 203 -5.10 7.42 1.26
C PHE A 203 -4.55 8.64 0.53
N PHE A 204 -4.29 9.69 1.31
CA PHE A 204 -3.69 10.93 0.84
C PHE A 204 -2.53 11.34 1.74
N GLN A 205 -1.50 11.88 1.11
CA GLN A 205 -0.42 12.56 1.83
C GLN A 205 -0.95 13.79 2.55
N ARG A 206 -0.28 14.16 3.65
CA ARG A 206 -0.65 15.29 4.50
C ARG A 206 -0.92 16.59 3.74
N GLN A 207 -0.12 16.89 2.72
CA GLN A 207 -0.27 18.12 1.94
C GLN A 207 -1.60 18.15 1.19
N ILE A 208 -1.94 17.07 0.48
CA ILE A 208 -3.20 16.93 -0.24
C ILE A 208 -4.37 16.92 0.74
N ALA A 209 -4.24 16.20 1.86
CA ALA A 209 -5.28 16.18 2.90
C ALA A 209 -5.60 17.58 3.47
N ASN A 210 -4.60 18.44 3.62
CA ASN A 210 -4.83 19.82 4.03
C ASN A 210 -5.59 20.62 2.96
N LEU A 211 -5.28 20.44 1.67
CA LEU A 211 -6.01 21.09 0.58
C LEU A 211 -7.48 20.64 0.53
N ILE A 212 -7.74 19.36 0.77
CA ILE A 212 -9.09 18.81 0.87
C ILE A 212 -9.85 19.47 2.03
N ARG A 213 -9.21 19.57 3.20
CA ARG A 213 -9.81 20.19 4.38
C ARG A 213 -10.08 21.68 4.19
N ASP A 214 -9.23 22.37 3.45
CA ASP A 214 -9.35 23.80 3.16
C ASP A 214 -10.31 24.09 1.98
N GLU A 215 -11.01 23.04 1.48
CA GLU A 215 -11.98 23.10 0.39
C GLU A 215 -11.39 23.71 -0.91
N ASP A 216 -10.13 23.39 -1.21
CA ASP A 216 -9.47 23.85 -2.43
C ASP A 216 -10.25 23.37 -3.69
N PRO A 217 -10.73 24.28 -4.55
CA PRO A 217 -11.59 23.91 -5.67
C PRO A 217 -10.96 22.92 -6.64
N ALA A 218 -9.68 23.09 -6.96
CA ALA A 218 -8.98 22.22 -7.91
C ALA A 218 -8.82 20.79 -7.34
N THR A 219 -8.50 20.70 -6.05
CA THR A 219 -8.38 19.41 -5.34
C THR A 219 -9.72 18.69 -5.26
N LEU A 220 -10.81 19.39 -4.95
CA LEU A 220 -12.16 18.81 -4.89
C LEU A 220 -12.65 18.35 -6.26
N GLU A 221 -12.36 19.11 -7.34
CA GLU A 221 -12.67 18.68 -8.71
C GLU A 221 -11.91 17.39 -9.08
N ALA A 222 -10.62 17.31 -8.77
CA ALA A 222 -9.82 16.10 -9.00
C ALA A 222 -10.35 14.90 -8.22
N LEU A 223 -10.74 15.08 -6.95
CA LEU A 223 -11.37 14.04 -6.14
C LEU A 223 -12.71 13.58 -6.75
N ALA A 224 -13.53 14.50 -7.24
CA ALA A 224 -14.81 14.16 -7.86
C ALA A 224 -14.61 13.26 -9.09
N MET A 225 -13.58 13.52 -9.89
CA MET A 225 -13.23 12.67 -11.04
C MET A 225 -12.69 11.29 -10.62
N MET A 226 -11.94 11.21 -9.51
CA MET A 226 -11.38 9.97 -8.99
C MET A 226 -12.46 9.05 -8.37
N VAL A 227 -13.43 9.65 -7.68
CA VAL A 227 -14.45 8.93 -6.90
C VAL A 227 -15.67 8.53 -7.73
N MET A 228 -15.90 9.20 -8.87
CA MET A 228 -17.01 8.90 -9.79
C MET A 228 -16.47 8.24 -11.07
N PRO A 229 -16.10 6.95 -11.07
CA PRO A 229 -15.81 6.26 -12.31
C PRO A 229 -17.11 6.11 -13.09
N ASP A 230 -17.22 6.82 -14.21
CA ASP A 230 -18.27 6.75 -15.24
C ASP A 230 -19.69 6.41 -14.75
N SER A 231 -20.42 7.43 -14.30
CA SER A 231 -21.86 7.43 -14.54
C SER A 231 -22.09 7.50 -16.05
N ASP A 232 -22.19 6.33 -16.68
CA ASP A 232 -22.86 6.08 -17.96
C ASP A 232 -22.87 7.27 -18.95
N TYR A 233 -21.90 7.28 -19.88
CA TYR A 233 -22.15 7.79 -21.23
C TYR A 233 -23.11 6.83 -21.95
N SER A 234 -24.34 6.74 -21.45
CA SER A 234 -25.45 5.95 -21.98
C SER A 234 -26.73 6.79 -22.00
N ALA A 235 -26.69 7.96 -22.66
CA ALA A 235 -27.85 8.76 -23.12
C ALA A 235 -27.29 10.09 -23.67
N GLN A 236 -27.43 10.51 -24.93
CA GLN A 236 -28.39 10.28 -26.02
C GLN A 236 -27.70 10.51 -27.37
#